data_AF-A0A967TC83-F1
#
_entry.id   AF-A0A967TC83-F1
#
_cell.length_a   1.000
_cell.length_b   1.000
_cell.length_c   1.000
_cell.angle_alpha   90.00
_cell.angle_beta   90.00
_cell.angle_gamma   90.00
#
_symmetry.space_group_name_H-M   'P 1'
#
loop_
_entity.id
_entity.type
_entity.pdbx_description
1 polymer ?
#
loop_
_entity_poly.entity_id
_entity_poly.type
_entity_poly.pdbx_seq_one_letter_code
_entity_poly.pdbx_strand_id
1 'polypeptide(L)'
;MPLRLDAVIKVRLLDVSLQDAPAMVLAEQEIPARGLAVPIAFALPYDPTTIDGRYSYAVRAEIRDGRNVLLWTTTTSHPVLTRGAPTDGVEIMLELVKR
;
A
#
# COMPACT_ATOMS: atom_id res chain seq x y z
N MET A 1 -1.29 14.84 -14.46
CA MET A 1 -2.31 15.57 -13.67
C MET A 1 -1.79 15.64 -12.24
N PRO A 2 -1.65 16.82 -11.62
CA PRO A 2 -1.25 16.93 -10.22
C PRO A 2 -2.31 16.27 -9.33
N LEU A 3 -1.87 15.56 -8.29
CA LEU A 3 -2.75 15.04 -7.24
C LEU A 3 -3.58 16.22 -6.70
N ARG A 4 -4.91 16.03 -6.61
CA ARG A 4 -5.81 17.08 -6.08
C ARG A 4 -5.33 17.48 -4.68
N LEU A 5 -5.49 18.76 -4.34
CA LEU A 5 -4.94 19.39 -3.12
C LEU A 5 -5.39 18.73 -1.80
N ASP A 6 -6.38 17.85 -1.87
CA ASP A 6 -7.05 17.13 -0.78
C ASP A 6 -6.90 15.60 -0.88
N ALA A 7 -6.04 15.09 -1.76
CA ALA A 7 -5.86 13.65 -1.89
C ALA A 7 -5.08 13.05 -0.71
N VAL A 8 -5.44 11.84 -0.31
CA VAL A 8 -4.80 11.06 0.76
C VAL A 8 -4.33 9.74 0.17
N ILE A 9 -3.06 9.42 0.41
CA ILE A 9 -2.42 8.16 0.07
C ILE A 9 -2.57 7.25 1.29
N LYS A 10 -3.13 6.07 1.11
CA LYS A 10 -3.18 5.02 2.12
C LYS A 10 -2.28 3.89 1.69
N VAL A 11 -1.26 3.60 2.49
CA VAL A 11 -0.36 2.46 2.30
C VAL A 11 -0.66 1.44 3.37
N ARG A 12 -0.87 0.18 2.99
CA ARG A 12 -1.24 -0.91 3.90
C ARG A 12 -0.33 -2.10 3.71
N LEU A 13 0.06 -2.73 4.82
CA LEU A 13 0.69 -4.04 4.87
C LEU A 13 -0.43 -5.05 5.09
N LEU A 14 -0.52 -6.01 4.17
CA LEU A 14 -1.59 -6.97 4.14
C LEU A 14 -1.03 -8.39 4.30
N ASP A 15 -1.68 -9.21 5.10
CA ASP A 15 -1.54 -10.65 5.05
C ASP A 15 -2.42 -11.19 3.92
N VAL A 16 -1.76 -11.77 2.91
CA VAL A 16 -2.36 -12.38 1.71
C VAL A 16 -2.09 -13.89 1.66
N SER A 17 -1.85 -14.51 2.83
CA SER A 17 -1.67 -15.96 2.94
C SER A 17 -2.92 -16.74 2.54
N LEU A 18 -4.11 -16.17 2.78
CA LEU A 18 -5.40 -16.73 2.43
C LEU A 18 -5.83 -16.21 1.06
N GLN A 19 -5.98 -17.10 0.08
CA GLN A 19 -6.41 -16.72 -1.27
C GLN A 19 -7.91 -16.46 -1.39
N ASP A 20 -8.72 -17.08 -0.52
CA ASP A 20 -10.19 -17.00 -0.54
C ASP A 20 -10.77 -16.12 0.57
N ALA A 21 -9.93 -15.33 1.26
CA ALA A 21 -10.36 -14.44 2.32
C ALA A 21 -9.95 -12.99 2.03
N PRO A 22 -10.70 -11.99 2.54
CA PRO A 22 -10.23 -10.62 2.55
C PRO A 22 -8.87 -10.52 3.22
N ALA A 23 -7.92 -9.85 2.59
CA ALA A 23 -6.59 -9.67 3.13
C ALA A 23 -6.64 -8.91 4.47
N MET A 24 -5.95 -9.42 5.48
CA MET A 24 -5.93 -8.81 6.80
C MET A 24 -4.94 -7.64 6.82
N VAL A 25 -5.37 -6.48 7.32
CA VAL A 25 -4.51 -5.30 7.45
C VAL A 25 -3.68 -5.43 8.73
N LEU A 26 -2.35 -5.52 8.58
CA LEU A 26 -1.40 -5.58 9.69
C LEU A 26 -0.89 -4.20 10.10
N ALA A 27 -0.73 -3.31 9.12
CA ALA A 27 -0.33 -1.92 9.33
C ALA A 27 -0.98 -1.05 8.26
N GLU A 28 -1.32 0.18 8.62
CA GLU A 28 -1.85 1.19 7.72
C GLU A 28 -1.18 2.54 8.01
N GLN A 29 -0.82 3.24 6.95
CA GLN A 29 -0.29 4.60 7.01
C GLN A 29 -1.07 5.48 6.04
N GLU A 30 -1.55 6.61 6.55
CA GLU A 30 -2.13 7.68 5.73
C GLU A 30 -1.12 8.80 5.53
N ILE A 31 -0.98 9.27 4.30
CA ILE A 31 -0.06 10.34 3.91
C ILE A 31 -0.84 11.36 3.07
N PRO A 32 -0.90 12.64 3.47
CA PRO A 32 -1.48 13.68 2.63
C PRO A 32 -0.69 13.80 1.32
N ALA A 33 -1.36 13.65 0.17
CA ALA A 33 -0.73 13.72 -1.14
C ALA A 33 -0.34 15.17 -1.54
N ARG A 34 -0.83 16.17 -0.79
CA ARG A 34 -0.66 17.59 -1.11
C ARG A 34 0.83 17.98 -1.12
N GLY A 35 1.30 18.42 -2.29
CA GLY A 35 2.67 18.94 -2.44
C GLY A 35 3.75 17.88 -2.58
N LEU A 36 3.39 16.60 -2.68
CA LEU A 36 4.35 15.52 -2.91
C LEU A 36 4.63 15.35 -4.41
N ALA A 37 5.91 15.19 -4.75
CA ALA A 37 6.35 14.78 -6.08
C ALA A 37 6.62 13.27 -6.08
N VAL A 38 6.33 12.61 -7.19
CA VAL A 38 6.66 11.19 -7.37
C VAL A 38 8.15 11.04 -7.75
N PRO A 39 8.86 10.00 -7.25
CA PRO A 39 8.39 8.96 -6.34
C PRO A 39 8.18 9.45 -4.90
N ILE A 40 7.13 8.95 -4.25
CA ILE A 40 6.75 9.33 -2.89
C ILE A 40 7.35 8.33 -1.91
N ALA A 41 8.26 8.80 -1.05
CA ALA A 41 8.79 7.99 0.04
C ALA A 41 7.70 7.74 1.08
N PHE A 42 7.59 6.49 1.54
CA PHE A 42 6.71 6.10 2.62
C PHE A 42 7.47 5.23 3.63
N ALA A 43 7.00 5.25 4.87
CA ALA A 43 7.44 4.33 5.91
C ALA A 43 6.18 3.68 6.50
N LEU A 44 6.24 2.37 6.72
CA LEU A 44 5.12 1.62 7.27
C LEU A 44 5.61 0.83 8.48
N PRO A 45 5.52 1.40 9.69
CA PRO A 45 5.89 0.68 10.90
C PRO A 45 4.93 -0.49 11.13
N TYR A 46 5.45 -1.65 11.49
CA TYR A 46 4.67 -2.86 11.74
C TYR A 46 5.21 -3.64 12.94
N ASP A 47 4.31 -4.44 13.52
CA ASP A 47 4.50 -5.51 14.51
C ASP A 47 5.39 -6.69 14.04
N PRO A 48 6.72 -6.81 14.29
CA PRO A 48 7.46 -7.99 13.80
C PRO A 48 6.95 -9.31 14.40
N THR A 49 6.36 -9.27 15.59
CA THR A 49 5.77 -10.46 16.24
C THR A 49 4.51 -10.96 15.55
N THR A 50 3.90 -10.13 14.69
CA THR A 50 2.74 -10.49 13.86
C THR A 50 3.13 -11.20 12.56
N ILE A 51 4.43 -11.28 12.27
CA ILE A 51 4.97 -11.86 11.04
C ILE A 51 5.32 -13.34 11.27
N ASP A 52 4.63 -14.23 10.56
CA ASP A 52 4.93 -15.65 10.45
C ASP A 52 5.63 -15.93 9.11
N GLY A 53 6.82 -16.51 9.15
CA GLY A 53 7.61 -16.83 7.96
C GLY A 53 6.92 -17.78 6.96
N ARG A 54 5.85 -18.48 7.38
CA ARG A 54 5.04 -19.36 6.53
C ARG A 54 4.02 -18.58 5.68
N TYR A 55 3.61 -17.40 6.13
CA TYR A 55 2.59 -16.57 5.49
C TYR A 55 3.16 -15.69 4.40
N SER A 56 2.27 -15.08 3.62
CA SER A 56 2.63 -14.18 2.52
C SER A 56 2.11 -12.80 2.84
N TYR A 57 3.01 -11.82 2.75
CA TYR A 57 2.67 -10.43 3.02
C TYR A 57 2.83 -9.61 1.75
N ALA A 58 1.97 -8.64 1.55
CA ALA A 58 2.03 -7.74 0.42
C ALA A 58 1.72 -6.30 0.86
N VAL A 59 2.37 -5.33 0.23
CA VAL A 59 2.05 -3.92 0.42
C VAL A 59 1.09 -3.48 -0.68
N ARG A 60 0.07 -2.72 -0.29
CA ARG A 60 -0.88 -2.10 -1.22
C ARG A 60 -0.99 -0.61 -0.92
N ALA A 61 -0.95 0.20 -1.96
CA ALA A 61 -1.19 1.63 -1.89
C ALA A 61 -2.46 2.00 -2.65
N GLU A 62 -3.23 2.93 -2.10
CA GLU A 62 -4.34 3.57 -2.78
C GLU A 62 -4.32 5.08 -2.53
N ILE A 63 -4.82 5.84 -3.49
CA ILE A 63 -4.95 7.29 -3.38
C ILE A 63 -6.42 7.63 -3.56
N ARG A 64 -6.95 8.36 -2.59
CA ARG A 64 -8.33 8.85 -2.59
C ARG A 64 -8.35 10.37 -2.62
N ASP A 65 -9.39 10.96 -3.21
CA ASP A 65 -9.64 12.41 -3.08
C ASP A 65 -10.27 12.76 -1.72
N GLY A 66 -10.45 14.06 -1.45
CA GLY A 66 -11.08 14.52 -0.20
C GLY A 66 -12.56 14.16 -0.07
N ARG A 67 -13.18 13.56 -1.09
CA ARG A 67 -14.52 12.97 -1.05
C ARG A 67 -14.49 11.45 -0.89
N ASN A 68 -13.33 10.88 -0.53
CA ASN A 68 -13.09 9.45 -0.35
C ASN A 68 -13.26 8.62 -1.64
N VAL A 69 -13.19 9.26 -2.81
CA VAL A 69 -13.25 8.58 -4.11
C VAL A 69 -11.88 7.99 -4.43
N LEU A 70 -11.83 6.68 -4.70
CA LEU A 70 -10.62 6.01 -5.17
C LEU A 70 -10.21 6.58 -6.54
N LEU A 71 -9.00 7.16 -6.60
CA LEU A 71 -8.42 7.71 -7.82
C LEU A 71 -7.31 6.82 -8.36
N TRP A 72 -6.42 6.32 -7.50
CA TRP A 72 -5.36 5.39 -7.88
C TRP A 72 -5.31 4.20 -6.93
N THR A 73 -4.94 3.02 -7.43
CA THR A 73 -4.68 1.84 -6.61
C THR A 73 -3.56 1.05 -7.24
N THR A 74 -2.83 0.31 -6.41
CA THR A 74 -2.01 -0.81 -6.88
C THR A 74 -2.89 -1.88 -7.53
N THR A 75 -2.48 -2.38 -8.68
CA THR A 75 -3.12 -3.44 -9.48
C THR A 75 -2.35 -4.75 -9.41
N THR A 76 -1.04 -4.67 -9.19
CA THR A 76 -0.13 -5.82 -9.03
C THR A 76 0.11 -6.15 -7.56
N SER A 77 0.46 -7.40 -7.26
CA SER A 77 0.90 -7.77 -5.92
C SER A 77 2.35 -7.32 -5.69
N HIS A 78 2.62 -6.67 -4.57
CA HIS A 78 3.97 -6.30 -4.15
C HIS A 78 4.32 -7.10 -2.89
N PRO A 79 4.83 -8.34 -3.03
CA PRO A 79 5.18 -9.18 -1.90
C PRO A 79 6.35 -8.58 -1.11
N VAL A 80 6.31 -8.73 0.21
CA VAL A 80 7.33 -8.21 1.14
C VAL A 80 7.57 -9.18 2.30
N LEU A 81 8.65 -8.95 3.06
CA LEU A 81 9.01 -9.59 4.33
C LEU A 81 9.38 -11.08 4.27
N THR A 82 8.60 -11.92 3.58
CA THR A 82 8.76 -13.38 3.59
C THR A 82 9.00 -13.94 2.19
N ARG A 83 9.33 -15.24 2.11
CA ARG A 83 9.51 -15.97 0.83
C ARG A 83 10.56 -15.35 -0.11
N GLY A 84 11.60 -14.75 0.46
CA GLY A 84 12.68 -14.09 -0.30
C GLY A 84 12.31 -12.71 -0.85
N ALA A 85 11.16 -12.17 -0.47
CA ALA A 85 10.75 -10.83 -0.84
C ALA A 85 11.53 -9.75 -0.07
N PRO A 86 11.72 -8.55 -0.65
CA PRO A 86 12.41 -7.45 0.02
C PRO A 86 11.66 -6.98 1.27
N THR A 87 12.43 -6.53 2.26
CA THR A 87 11.92 -5.91 3.50
C THR A 87 11.85 -4.39 3.41
N ASP A 88 12.62 -3.82 2.48
CA ASP A 88 12.84 -2.38 2.31
C ASP A 88 13.10 -2.08 0.83
N GLY A 89 13.11 -0.79 0.47
CA GLY A 89 13.31 -0.37 -0.93
C GLY A 89 12.21 -0.82 -1.89
N VAL A 90 11.01 -1.09 -1.38
CA VAL A 90 9.88 -1.59 -2.17
C VAL A 90 9.29 -0.45 -2.99
N GLU A 91 9.40 -0.56 -4.31
CA GLU A 91 8.74 0.35 -5.23
C GLU A 91 7.35 -0.18 -5.59
N ILE A 92 6.35 0.70 -5.49
CA ILE A 92 4.95 0.38 -5.76
C ILE A 92 4.47 1.30 -6.86
N MET A 93 3.98 0.70 -7.94
CA MET A 93 3.35 1.43 -9.03
C MET A 93 1.85 1.47 -8.80
N LEU A 94 1.27 2.65 -8.97
CA LEU A 94 -0.16 2.84 -8.87
C LEU A 94 -0.73 3.16 -10.24
N GLU A 95 -1.88 2.58 -10.53
CA GLU A 95 -2.62 2.84 -11.75
C GLU A 95 -3.83 3.71 -11.45
N LEU A 96 -4.16 4.60 -12.39
CA LEU A 96 -5.37 5.40 -12.32
C LEU A 96 -6.57 4.47 -12.49
N VAL A 97 -7.51 4.55 -11.56
CA VAL A 97 -8.80 3.89 -11.71
C VAL A 97 -9.56 4.60 -12.83
N LYS A 98 -9.65 3.93 -13.99
CA LYS A 98 -10.52 4.39 -15.07
C LYS A 98 -11.97 4.21 -14.62
N ARG A 99 -12.71 5.30 -14.59
CA ARG A 99 -14.18 5.29 -14.46
C ARG A 99 -14.81 4.94 -15.79
#